data_AF-A0A8T9FZE1-F1
#
_entry.id   AF-A0A8T9FZE1-F1
#
_cell.length_a   1.000
_cell.length_b   1.000
_cell.length_c   1.000
_cell.angle_alpha   90.00
_cell.angle_beta   90.00
_cell.angle_gamma   90.00
#
_symmetry.space_group_name_H-M   'P 1'
#
loop_
_entity.id
_entity.type
_entity.pdbx_description
1 polymer ?
#
loop_
_entity_poly.entity_id
_entity_poly.type
_entity_poly.pdbx_seq_one_letter_code
_entity_poly.pdbx_strand_id
1 'polypeptide(L)'
;MKRRTGPGQLSLEMADQMAPTNPKYQGRHYRSCLAEAHTIIEAFRLRITELEDSLERLKRDCDYRLSLCVPRTVAEEARQLAAAGMRYRAAEIVEEKDGIPTALSYAIDCIPNPKPKFCTQEQLDERLAQQS
;
A
#
# COMPACT_ATOMS: atom_id res chain seq x y z
N MET A 1 33.91 8.83 -6.38
CA MET A 1 32.72 8.83 -5.50
C MET A 1 32.44 10.27 -5.07
N LYS A 2 31.30 10.86 -5.44
CA LYS A 2 30.89 12.20 -4.96
C LYS A 2 30.29 12.03 -3.56
N ARG A 3 30.96 12.55 -2.52
CA ARG A 3 30.38 12.63 -1.16
C ARG A 3 29.16 13.55 -1.26
N ARG A 4 27.97 13.03 -0.92
CA ARG A 4 26.74 13.83 -0.88
C ARG A 4 26.84 14.76 0.32
N THR A 5 27.13 16.03 0.08
CA THR A 5 27.07 17.11 1.07
C THR A 5 25.60 17.50 1.26
N GLY A 6 24.98 16.99 2.32
CA GLY A 6 23.68 17.48 2.79
C GLY A 6 23.86 18.71 3.71
N PRO A 7 22.80 19.51 3.92
CA PRO A 7 22.84 20.60 4.88
C PRO A 7 23.09 20.04 6.30
N GLY A 8 24.13 20.54 6.99
CA GLY A 8 24.49 20.13 8.35
C GLY A 8 25.79 19.33 8.51
N GLN A 9 26.61 19.16 7.47
CA GLN A 9 27.93 18.54 7.62
C GLN A 9 28.95 19.52 8.22
N LEU A 10 29.11 19.49 9.54
CA LEU A 10 30.40 19.81 10.16
C LEU A 10 31.31 18.60 9.94
N SER A 11 31.96 18.52 8.78
CA SER A 11 33.02 17.53 8.57
C SER A 11 34.23 17.91 9.42
N LEU A 12 34.97 16.93 9.94
CA LEU A 12 36.25 17.18 10.62
C LEU A 12 37.17 18.07 9.77
N GLU A 13 37.16 17.85 8.46
CA GLU A 13 37.87 18.64 7.47
C GLU A 13 37.46 20.14 7.49
N MET A 14 36.17 20.46 7.62
CA MET A 14 35.70 21.85 7.77
C MET A 14 36.05 22.43 9.15
N ALA A 15 35.95 21.63 10.21
CA ALA A 15 36.35 22.06 11.54
C ALA A 15 37.85 22.41 11.59
N ASP A 16 38.70 21.64 10.91
CA ASP A 16 40.14 21.89 10.80
C ASP A 16 40.46 23.12 9.94
N GLN A 17 39.72 23.34 8.84
CA GLN A 17 39.87 24.54 8.01
C GLN A 17 39.48 25.82 8.74
N MET A 18 38.54 25.73 9.69
CA MET A 18 38.09 26.86 10.51
C MET A 18 38.85 26.98 11.84
N ALA A 19 39.80 26.09 12.11
CA ALA A 19 40.53 26.08 13.36
C ALA A 19 41.46 27.30 13.48
N PRO A 20 41.51 27.97 14.64
CA PRO A 20 42.41 29.09 14.85
C PRO A 20 43.87 28.64 14.76
N THR A 21 44.72 29.44 14.12
CA THR A 21 46.15 29.13 13.93
C THR A 21 46.93 29.04 15.24
N ASN A 22 46.49 29.76 16.28
CA ASN A 22 47.13 29.72 17.60
C ASN A 22 46.64 28.50 18.41
N PRO A 23 47.55 27.59 18.84
CA PRO A 23 47.20 26.35 19.54
C PRO A 23 46.39 26.56 20.82
N LYS A 24 46.56 27.71 21.49
CA LYS A 24 45.85 28.01 22.74
C LYS A 24 44.33 28.10 22.56
N TYR A 25 43.84 28.44 21.36
CA TYR A 25 42.41 28.60 21.08
C TYR A 25 41.78 27.39 20.38
N GLN A 26 42.59 26.48 19.85
CA GLN A 26 42.11 25.28 19.14
C GLN A 26 41.28 24.38 20.05
N GLY A 27 41.70 24.19 21.31
CA GLY A 27 40.93 23.40 22.27
C GLY A 27 39.52 23.95 22.53
N ARG A 28 39.33 25.27 22.50
CA ARG A 28 38.00 25.90 22.63
C ARG A 28 37.18 25.72 21.36
N HIS A 29 37.81 25.88 20.20
CA HIS A 29 37.18 25.71 18.88
C HIS A 29 36.55 24.32 18.73
N TYR A 30 37.34 23.25 18.91
CA TYR A 30 36.82 21.88 18.72
C TYR A 30 35.74 21.51 19.73
N ARG A 31 35.81 22.00 20.99
CA ARG A 31 34.72 21.79 21.96
C ARG A 31 33.42 22.48 21.51
N SER A 32 33.52 23.66 20.90
CA SER A 32 32.37 24.36 20.33
C SER A 32 31.76 23.57 19.17
N CYS A 33 32.59 23.10 18.23
CA CYS A 33 32.12 22.26 17.11
C CYS A 33 31.47 20.96 17.60
N LEU A 34 32.02 20.33 18.64
CA LEU A 34 31.43 19.12 19.23
C LEU A 34 30.07 19.41 19.89
N ALA A 35 29.95 20.52 20.62
CA ALA A 35 28.68 20.92 21.22
C ALA A 35 27.61 21.19 20.15
N GLU A 36 27.97 21.88 19.06
CA GLU A 36 27.09 22.16 17.93
C GLU A 36 26.70 20.88 17.17
N ALA A 37 27.65 19.97 16.95
CA ALA A 37 27.34 18.68 16.36
C ALA A 37 26.35 17.89 17.23
N HIS A 38 26.51 17.93 18.55
CA HIS A 38 25.60 17.27 19.48
C HIS A 38 24.19 17.86 19.44
N THR A 39 24.04 19.18 19.38
CA THR A 39 22.71 19.80 19.28
C THR A 39 22.01 19.43 17.97
N ILE A 40 22.75 19.40 16.85
CA ILE A 40 22.23 18.97 15.55
C ILE A 40 21.81 17.49 15.58
N ILE A 41 22.61 16.62 16.19
CA ILE A 41 22.29 15.20 16.33
C ILE A 41 21.00 15.00 17.13
N GLU A 42 20.83 15.71 18.24
CA GLU A 42 19.60 15.63 19.04
C GLU A 42 18.37 16.12 18.28
N ALA A 43 18.50 17.21 17.51
CA ALA A 43 17.42 17.68 16.65
C ALA A 43 17.04 16.64 15.59
N PHE A 44 18.02 15.96 14.98
CA PHE A 44 17.75 14.88 14.03
C PHE A 44 17.14 13.65 14.69
N ARG A 45 17.58 13.26 15.89
CA ARG A 45 16.98 12.16 16.65
C ARG A 45 15.51 12.40 16.91
N LEU A 46 15.16 13.59 17.42
CA LEU A 46 13.77 13.99 17.62
C LEU A 46 12.98 13.91 16.31
N ARG A 47 13.53 14.46 15.22
CA ARG A 47 12.84 14.45 13.93
C ARG A 47 12.64 13.05 13.37
N ILE A 48 13.61 12.15 13.54
CA ILE A 48 13.49 10.74 13.15
C ILE A 48 12.36 10.09 13.95
N THR A 49 12.33 10.26 15.27
CA THR A 49 11.27 9.68 16.11
C THR A 49 9.87 10.19 15.72
N GLU A 50 9.71 11.49 15.45
CA GLU A 50 8.45 12.05 14.95
C GLU A 50 8.01 11.42 13.62
N LEU A 51 8.95 11.21 12.71
CA LEU A 51 8.66 10.61 11.41
C LEU A 51 8.28 9.14 11.53
N GLU A 52 8.99 8.38 12.37
CA GLU A 52 8.67 6.99 12.66
C GLU A 52 7.27 6.85 13.27
N ASP A 53 6.93 7.67 14.25
CA ASP A 53 5.59 7.72 14.85
C ASP A 53 4.52 8.06 13.81
N SER A 54 4.78 9.05 12.94
CA SER A 54 3.83 9.45 11.90
C SER A 54 3.60 8.33 10.88
N LEU A 55 4.67 7.61 10.51
CA LEU A 55 4.62 6.49 9.59
C LEU A 55 3.83 5.34 10.20
N GLU A 56 4.07 5.04 11.48
CA GLU A 56 3.35 3.97 12.18
C GLU A 56 1.86 4.27 12.29
N ARG A 57 1.47 5.52 12.60
CA ARG A 57 0.06 5.95 12.59
C ARG A 57 -0.57 5.79 11.20
N LEU A 58 0.12 6.24 10.15
CA LEU A 58 -0.38 6.10 8.77
C LEU A 58 -0.54 4.65 8.33
N LYS A 59 0.37 3.76 8.76
CA LYS A 59 0.25 2.32 8.51
C LYS A 59 -1.00 1.76 9.17
N ARG A 60 -1.21 2.04 10.47
CA ARG A 60 -2.42 1.61 11.20
C ARG A 60 -3.70 2.12 10.54
N ASP A 61 -3.73 3.39 10.13
CA ASP A 61 -4.89 3.97 9.45
C ASP A 61 -5.15 3.31 8.09
N CYS A 62 -4.08 2.99 7.34
CA CYS A 62 -4.18 2.29 6.07
C CYS A 62 -4.73 0.87 6.27
N ASP A 63 -4.17 0.12 7.22
CA ASP A 63 -4.59 -1.24 7.55
C ASP A 63 -6.05 -1.27 8.02
N TYR A 64 -6.46 -0.29 8.83
CA TYR A 64 -7.85 -0.13 9.24
C TYR A 64 -8.78 0.19 8.07
N ARG A 65 -8.41 1.11 7.18
CA ARG A 65 -9.22 1.40 5.98
C ARG A 65 -9.33 0.20 5.05
N LEU A 66 -8.25 -0.55 4.89
CA LEU A 66 -8.24 -1.77 4.11
C LEU A 66 -9.10 -2.87 4.74
N SER A 67 -9.12 -2.99 6.07
CA SER A 67 -9.97 -3.97 6.75
C SER A 67 -11.47 -3.68 6.65
N LEU A 68 -11.86 -2.41 6.50
CA LEU A 68 -13.25 -2.01 6.23
C LEU A 68 -13.68 -2.25 4.77
N CYS A 69 -12.73 -2.46 3.86
CA CYS A 69 -13.00 -2.56 2.43
C CYS A 69 -12.95 -4.02 1.97
N VAL A 70 -13.84 -4.39 1.05
CA VAL A 70 -13.72 -5.68 0.35
C VAL A 70 -12.62 -5.59 -0.71
N PRO A 71 -11.66 -6.53 -0.76
CA PRO A 71 -10.67 -6.55 -1.82
C PRO A 71 -11.33 -6.61 -3.19
N ARG A 72 -10.78 -5.89 -4.18
CA ARG A 72 -11.38 -5.81 -5.52
C ARG A 72 -11.62 -7.17 -6.17
N THR A 73 -10.77 -8.16 -5.89
CA THR A 73 -10.94 -9.52 -6.41
C THR A 73 -12.15 -10.23 -5.80
N VAL A 74 -12.36 -10.09 -4.48
CA VAL A 74 -13.52 -10.66 -3.78
C VAL A 74 -14.81 -9.98 -4.24
N ALA A 75 -14.76 -8.66 -4.44
CA ALA A 75 -15.88 -7.94 -5.03
C ALA A 75 -16.19 -8.40 -6.46
N GLU A 76 -15.17 -8.73 -7.25
CA GLU A 76 -15.33 -9.26 -8.60
C GLU A 76 -15.92 -10.67 -8.61
N GLU A 77 -15.45 -11.57 -7.74
CA GLU A 77 -16.02 -12.91 -7.54
C GLU A 77 -17.51 -12.82 -7.21
N ALA A 78 -17.88 -11.98 -6.23
CA ALA A 78 -19.28 -11.76 -5.85
C ALA A 78 -20.10 -11.21 -7.03
N ARG A 79 -19.53 -10.33 -7.86
CA ARG A 79 -20.20 -9.80 -9.06
C ARG A 79 -20.49 -10.90 -10.09
N GLN A 80 -19.55 -11.81 -10.32
CA GLN A 80 -19.70 -12.92 -11.27
C GLN A 80 -20.72 -13.95 -10.77
N LEU A 81 -20.68 -14.29 -9.49
CA LEU A 81 -21.67 -15.16 -8.85
C LEU A 81 -23.07 -14.56 -8.88
N ALA A 82 -23.20 -13.26 -8.62
CA ALA A 82 -24.48 -12.56 -8.72
C ALA A 82 -25.01 -12.57 -10.16
N ALA A 83 -24.16 -12.32 -11.16
CA ALA A 83 -24.56 -12.40 -12.56
C ALA A 83 -25.03 -13.82 -12.95
N ALA A 84 -24.30 -14.85 -12.52
CA ALA A 84 -24.69 -16.23 -12.73
C ALA A 84 -26.04 -16.54 -12.06
N GLY A 85 -26.19 -16.19 -10.78
CA GLY A 85 -27.43 -16.39 -10.02
C GLY A 85 -28.63 -15.67 -10.63
N MET A 86 -28.46 -14.43 -11.10
CA MET A 86 -29.52 -13.68 -11.79
C MET A 86 -29.96 -14.36 -13.09
N ARG A 87 -29.02 -14.90 -13.88
CA ARG A 87 -29.37 -15.67 -15.09
C ARG A 87 -30.14 -16.95 -14.75
N TYR A 88 -29.67 -17.71 -13.77
CA TYR A 88 -30.36 -18.93 -13.33
C TYR A 88 -31.79 -18.63 -12.86
N ARG A 89 -31.97 -17.59 -12.05
CA ARG A 89 -33.31 -17.15 -11.61
C ARG A 89 -34.18 -16.65 -12.76
N ALA A 90 -33.59 -15.95 -13.72
CA ALA A 90 -34.33 -15.50 -14.90
C ALA A 90 -34.78 -16.67 -15.78
N ALA A 91 -33.95 -17.71 -15.93
CA ALA A 91 -34.32 -18.94 -16.63
C ALA A 91 -35.45 -19.67 -15.90
N GLU A 92 -35.35 -19.86 -14.59
CA GLU A 92 -36.38 -20.49 -13.73
C GLU A 92 -37.76 -19.82 -13.87
N ILE A 93 -37.82 -18.49 -14.03
CA ILE A 93 -39.09 -17.75 -14.19
C ILE A 93 -39.83 -18.12 -15.49
N VAL A 94 -39.10 -18.49 -16.53
CA VAL A 94 -39.64 -18.77 -17.87
C VAL A 94 -39.67 -20.28 -18.19
N GLU A 95 -39.34 -21.11 -17.20
CA GLU A 95 -39.56 -22.55 -17.26
C GLU A 95 -41.07 -22.86 -17.18
N GLU A 96 -41.45 -24.02 -17.72
CA GLU A 96 -42.79 -24.53 -17.56
C GLU A 96 -43.04 -25.02 -16.13
N LYS A 97 -44.31 -25.27 -15.80
CA LYS A 97 -44.69 -25.88 -14.53
C LYS A 97 -43.91 -27.18 -14.34
N ASP A 98 -43.39 -27.39 -13.14
CA ASP A 98 -42.51 -28.50 -12.76
C ASP A 98 -41.02 -28.35 -13.20
N GLY A 99 -40.60 -27.14 -13.62
CA GLY A 99 -39.19 -26.82 -13.87
C GLY A 99 -38.66 -27.38 -15.19
N ILE A 100 -39.54 -27.51 -16.19
CA ILE A 100 -39.15 -28.04 -17.50
C ILE A 100 -38.50 -26.90 -18.31
N PRO A 101 -37.24 -27.05 -18.76
CA PRO A 101 -36.57 -26.04 -19.55
C PRO A 101 -37.29 -25.79 -20.87
N THR A 102 -37.58 -24.52 -21.15
CA THR A 102 -38.13 -24.08 -22.43
C THR A 102 -36.98 -23.63 -23.34
N ALA A 103 -37.26 -23.49 -24.65
CA ALA A 103 -36.28 -22.90 -25.57
C ALA A 103 -35.82 -21.50 -25.11
N LEU A 104 -36.71 -20.75 -24.45
CA LEU A 104 -36.42 -19.43 -23.92
C LEU A 104 -35.58 -19.52 -22.63
N SER A 105 -35.91 -20.40 -21.69
CA SER A 105 -35.10 -20.59 -20.47
C SER A 105 -33.67 -21.03 -20.81
N TYR A 106 -33.53 -21.93 -21.77
CA TYR A 106 -32.23 -22.37 -22.28
C TYR A 106 -31.44 -21.22 -22.93
N ALA A 107 -32.10 -20.38 -23.72
CA ALA A 107 -31.47 -19.22 -24.33
C ALA A 107 -30.96 -18.21 -23.27
N ILE A 108 -31.68 -18.04 -22.16
CA ILE A 108 -31.25 -17.22 -21.04
C ILE A 108 -30.03 -17.82 -20.34
N ASP A 109 -30.04 -19.13 -20.10
CA ASP A 109 -28.94 -19.82 -19.42
C ASP A 109 -27.62 -19.77 -20.23
N CYS A 110 -27.74 -19.75 -21.56
CA CYS A 110 -26.61 -19.59 -22.48
C CYS A 110 -26.03 -18.16 -22.57
N ILE A 111 -26.65 -17.15 -21.94
CA ILE A 111 -26.14 -15.79 -21.95
C ILE A 111 -24.78 -15.76 -21.22
N PRO A 112 -23.69 -15.28 -21.81
CA PRO A 112 -22.38 -15.26 -21.15
C PRO A 112 -22.36 -14.28 -19.98
N ASN A 113 -21.53 -14.57 -18.99
CA ASN A 113 -21.31 -13.69 -17.85
C ASN A 113 -20.58 -12.41 -18.30
N PRO A 114 -20.76 -11.29 -17.59
CA PRO A 114 -20.03 -10.07 -17.91
C PRO A 114 -18.53 -10.27 -17.77
N LYS A 115 -17.74 -9.75 -18.72
CA LYS A 115 -16.28 -9.89 -18.71
C LYS A 115 -15.67 -9.39 -17.38
N PRO A 116 -14.74 -10.13 -16.76
CA PRO A 116 -14.05 -9.68 -15.56
C PRO A 116 -13.32 -8.35 -15.78
N LYS A 117 -13.36 -7.47 -14.77
CA LYS A 117 -12.73 -6.14 -14.82
C LYS A 117 -11.39 -6.07 -14.08
N PHE A 118 -11.25 -6.83 -12.99
CA PHE A 118 -10.14 -6.65 -12.04
C PHE A 118 -9.23 -7.88 -11.91
N CYS A 119 -9.54 -8.97 -12.62
CA CYS A 119 -8.73 -10.18 -12.70
C CYS A 119 -8.84 -10.79 -14.11
N THR A 120 -7.95 -11.71 -14.42
CA THR A 120 -8.09 -12.57 -15.62
C THR A 120 -9.16 -13.64 -15.38
N GLN A 121 -9.72 -14.19 -16.45
CA GLN A 121 -10.72 -15.25 -16.35
C GLN A 121 -10.15 -16.49 -15.66
N GLU A 122 -8.93 -16.89 -16.01
CA GLU A 122 -8.21 -18.03 -15.40
C GLU A 122 -8.11 -17.88 -13.87
N GLN A 123 -7.70 -16.71 -13.40
CA GLN A 123 -7.59 -16.43 -11.96
C GLN A 123 -8.94 -16.43 -11.23
N LEU A 124 -10.01 -16.03 -11.92
CA LEU A 124 -11.36 -16.06 -11.34
C LEU A 124 -11.83 -17.52 -11.19
N ASP A 125 -11.64 -18.31 -12.24
CA ASP A 125 -12.07 -19.71 -12.28
C ASP A 125 -11.32 -20.55 -11.23
N GLU A 126 -10.01 -20.35 -11.08
CA GLU A 126 -9.21 -20.97 -10.01
C GLU A 126 -9.74 -20.66 -8.61
N ARG A 127 -10.17 -19.42 -8.36
CA ARG A 127 -10.64 -18.98 -7.04
C ARG A 127 -12.04 -19.47 -6.74
N LEU A 128 -12.93 -19.50 -7.74
CA LEU A 128 -14.26 -20.08 -7.59
C LEU A 128 -14.17 -21.60 -7.33
N ALA A 129 -13.25 -22.29 -8.00
CA ALA A 129 -13.00 -23.71 -7.78
C ALA A 129 -12.46 -24.05 -6.37
N GLN A 130 -11.76 -23.11 -5.71
CA GLN A 130 -11.30 -23.29 -4.33
C GLN A 130 -12.42 -23.09 -3.29
N GLN A 131 -13.55 -22.50 -3.67
CA GLN A 131 -14.69 -22.21 -2.77
C GLN A 131 -15.80 -23.25 -2.83
N SER A 132 -15.83 -24.10 -3.88
CA SER A 132 -16.77 -25.21 -4.08
C SER A 132 -16.26 -26.52 -3.49
#